data_AF-A0A959Z1K4-F1
#
_entry.id   AF-A0A959Z1K4-F1
#
_cell.length_a   1.000
_cell.length_b   1.000
_cell.length_c   1.000
_cell.angle_alpha   90.00
_cell.angle_beta   90.00
_cell.angle_gamma   90.00
#
_symmetry.space_group_name_H-M   'P 1'
#
loop_
_entity.id
_entity.type
_entity.pdbx_description
1 polymer ?
#
loop_
_entity_poly.entity_id
_entity_poly.type
_entity_poly.pdbx_seq_one_letter_code
_entity_poly.pdbx_strand_id
1 'polypeptide(L)' 'MEPAPYVTITFMRFPRGERLWAMRQMAEKRAPMREVEGLLFHKLLGTGGGRGYSGRPDLGTYAVLGAWRGEQEGKEFL' A
#
# COMPACT_ATOMS: atom_id res chain seq x y z
N MET A 1 26.11 -10.73 -6.82
CA MET A 1 24.67 -10.96 -6.55
C MET A 1 24.14 -9.60 -6.13
N GLU A 2 23.12 -9.08 -6.82
CA GLU A 2 22.45 -7.84 -6.38
C GLU A 2 21.89 -8.05 -4.96
N PRO A 3 21.93 -7.05 -4.07
CA PRO A 3 21.37 -7.17 -2.73
C PRO A 3 19.87 -7.47 -2.80
N ALA A 4 19.37 -8.28 -1.86
CA ALA A 4 17.94 -8.54 -1.76
C ALA A 4 17.20 -7.23 -1.43
N PRO A 5 16.01 -6.98 -2.02
CA PRO A 5 15.26 -5.76 -1.77
C PRO A 5 14.77 -5.68 -0.31
N TYR A 6 14.72 -4.47 0.22
CA TYR A 6 14.04 -4.20 1.50
C TYR A 6 12.52 -4.15 1.26
N VAL A 7 11.72 -4.86 2.05
CA VAL A 7 10.27 -5.00 1.80
C VAL A 7 9.48 -4.46 2.98
N THR A 8 8.52 -3.57 2.70
CA THR A 8 7.60 -3.01 3.70
C THR A 8 6.15 -3.35 3.39
N ILE A 9 5.35 -3.52 4.44
CA ILE A 9 3.89 -3.53 4.34
C ILE A 9 3.30 -2.56 5.35
N THR A 10 2.58 -1.55 4.86
CA THR A 10 2.02 -0.48 5.67
C THR A 10 0.51 -0.57 5.66
N PHE A 11 -0.09 -0.71 6.84
CA PHE A 11 -1.55 -0.78 7.01
C PHE A 11 -2.11 0.58 7.41
N MET A 12 -3.16 1.01 6.72
CA MET A 12 -3.86 2.27 6.98
C MET A 12 -5.33 1.99 7.25
N ARG A 13 -5.89 2.67 8.24
CA ARG A 13 -7.32 2.56 8.59
C ARG A 13 -7.99 3.92 8.56
N PHE A 14 -9.08 4.00 7.81
CA PHE A 14 -9.82 5.22 7.55
C PHE A 14 -11.18 5.21 8.25
N PRO A 15 -11.58 6.32 8.89
CA PRO A 15 -12.89 6.47 9.48
C PRO A 15 -13.98 6.49 8.41
N ARG A 16 -15.25 6.29 8.81
CA ARG A 16 -16.39 6.14 7.88
C ARG A 16 -16.51 7.30 6.87
N GLY A 17 -16.20 8.53 7.28
CA GLY A 17 -16.25 9.71 6.42
C GLY A 17 -15.22 9.75 5.30
N GLU A 18 -14.13 8.98 5.41
CA GLU A 18 -12.99 9.02 4.49
C GLU A 18 -12.91 7.77 3.60
N ARG A 19 -13.74 6.75 3.82
CA ARG A 19 -13.66 5.47 3.10
C ARG A 19 -13.80 5.60 1.60
N LEU A 20 -14.69 6.47 1.14
CA LEU A 20 -14.87 6.74 -0.30
C LEU A 20 -13.62 7.38 -0.90
N TRP A 21 -13.02 8.32 -0.18
CA TRP A 21 -11.76 8.95 -0.59
C TRP A 21 -10.63 7.90 -0.62
N ALA A 22 -10.47 7.11 0.43
CA ALA A 22 -9.45 6.06 0.51
C ALA A 22 -9.60 5.04 -0.64
N MET A 23 -10.83 4.65 -0.99
CA MET A 23 -11.09 3.80 -2.14
C MET A 23 -10.67 4.44 -3.47
N ARG A 24 -10.87 5.75 -3.64
CA ARG A 24 -10.41 6.48 -4.84
C ARG A 24 -8.89 6.53 -4.92
N GLN A 25 -8.20 6.70 -3.80
CA GLN A 25 -6.74 6.67 -3.73
C GLN A 25 -6.15 5.35 -4.25
N MET A 26 -6.87 4.23 -4.13
CA MET A 26 -6.46 2.92 -4.68
C MET A 26 -6.32 2.90 -6.21
N ALA A 27 -6.98 3.82 -6.91
CA ALA A 27 -6.82 4.04 -8.34
C ALA A 27 -5.81 5.16 -8.60
N GLU A 28 -6.01 6.32 -7.98
CA GLU A 28 -5.25 7.55 -8.27
C GLU A 28 -3.76 7.42 -7.91
N LYS A 29 -3.40 6.70 -6.85
CA LYS A 29 -2.01 6.56 -6.41
C LYS A 29 -1.19 5.56 -7.23
N ARG A 30 -1.79 4.82 -8.16
CA ARG A 30 -1.06 3.82 -8.97
C ARG A 30 0.00 4.43 -9.87
N ALA A 31 -0.26 5.59 -10.46
CA ALA A 31 0.69 6.25 -11.35
C ALA A 31 1.81 6.98 -10.58
N PRO A 32 1.51 7.85 -9.59
CA PRO A 32 2.56 8.55 -8.84
C PRO A 32 3.51 7.62 -8.09
N MET A 33 3.04 6.45 -7.63
CA MET A 33 3.90 5.48 -6.96
C MET A 33 4.98 4.88 -7.86
N ARG A 34 4.84 4.93 -9.19
CA ARG A 34 5.89 4.48 -10.12
C ARG A 34 7.06 5.45 -10.23
N GLU A 35 6.85 6.69 -9.80
CA GLU A 35 7.84 7.77 -9.87
C GLU A 35 8.62 7.93 -8.55
N VAL A 36 8.27 7.13 -7.52
CA VAL A 36 8.97 7.16 -6.23
C VAL A 36 10.37 6.57 -6.41
N GLU A 37 11.39 7.40 -6.14
CA GLU A 37 12.78 6.99 -6.23
C GLU A 37 13.06 5.80 -5.28
N GLY A 38 13.81 4.81 -5.77
CA GLY A 38 14.15 3.62 -5.00
C GLY A 38 13.05 2.58 -4.84
N LEU A 39 11.80 2.87 -5.22
CA LEU A 39 10.69 1.90 -5.19
C LEU A 39 10.74 0.99 -6.44
N LEU A 40 11.09 -0.26 -6.23
CA LEU A 40 11.26 -1.26 -7.30
C LEU A 40 9.94 -1.93 -7.70
N PHE A 41 9.06 -2.14 -6.71
CA PHE A 41 7.74 -2.73 -6.90
C PHE A 41 6.78 -2.21 -5.85
N HIS A 42 5.53 -1.99 -6.25
CA HIS A 42 4.48 -1.69 -5.29
C HIS A 42 3.16 -2.37 -5.63
N LYS A 43 2.37 -2.64 -4.60
CA LYS A 43 0.99 -3.10 -4.73
C LYS A 43 0.12 -2.43 -3.69
N LEU A 44 -0.95 -1.79 -4.18
CA LEU A 44 -2.04 -1.32 -3.34
C LEU A 44 -2.94 -2.52 -3.03
N LEU A 45 -3.16 -2.79 -1.74
CA LEU A 45 -3.92 -3.91 -1.20
C LEU A 45 -5.20 -3.41 -0.53
N GLY A 46 -6.30 -4.14 -0.71
CA GLY A 46 -7.63 -3.74 -0.24
C GLY A 46 -8.65 -4.87 -0.29
N THR A 47 -9.92 -4.50 -0.43
CA THR A 47 -11.03 -4.74 0.50
C THR A 47 -11.53 -6.19 0.69
N GLY A 48 -10.63 -7.13 1.00
CA GLY A 48 -10.99 -8.34 1.75
C GLY A 48 -11.46 -8.01 3.17
N GLY A 49 -12.49 -8.70 3.67
CA GLY A 49 -13.14 -8.42 4.97
C GLY A 49 -13.08 -9.55 5.99
N GLY A 50 -13.43 -9.26 7.25
CA GLY A 50 -13.29 -10.21 8.36
C GLY A 50 -11.82 -10.47 8.70
N ARG A 51 -11.40 -11.76 8.73
CA ARG A 51 -10.01 -12.17 9.00
C ARG A 51 -9.11 -12.25 7.76
N GLY A 52 -9.53 -11.65 6.64
CA GLY A 52 -8.73 -11.57 5.40
C GLY A 52 -9.56 -11.77 4.14
N TYR A 53 -10.62 -12.57 4.21
CA TYR A 53 -11.59 -12.73 3.12
C TYR A 53 -12.97 -13.03 3.69
N SER A 54 -13.99 -12.30 3.24
CA SER A 54 -15.38 -12.53 3.60
C SER A 54 -16.30 -11.97 2.51
N GLY A 55 -17.55 -12.42 2.46
CA GLY A 55 -18.53 -11.90 1.49
C GLY A 55 -18.86 -10.41 1.65
N ARG A 56 -18.47 -9.78 2.77
CA ARG A 56 -18.57 -8.32 2.97
C ARG A 56 -17.17 -7.69 2.88
N PRO A 57 -16.93 -6.74 1.98
CA PRO A 57 -15.63 -6.08 1.87
C PRO A 57 -15.36 -5.14 3.04
N ASP A 58 -14.10 -5.04 3.47
CA ASP A 58 -13.66 -3.98 4.39
C ASP A 58 -13.22 -2.75 3.60
N LEU A 59 -14.07 -1.72 3.57
CA LEU A 59 -13.78 -0.44 2.89
C LEU A 59 -13.02 0.55 3.78
N GLY A 60 -12.69 0.17 5.02
CA GLY A 60 -12.02 1.00 6.00
C GLY A 60 -10.52 0.72 6.12
N THR A 61 -10.03 -0.42 5.66
CA THR A 61 -8.61 -0.79 5.78
C THR A 61 -7.98 -1.10 4.43
N TYR A 62 -6.81 -0.52 4.22
CA TYR A 62 -6.00 -0.69 3.02
C TYR A 62 -4.54 -0.89 3.42
N ALA A 63 -3.73 -1.42 2.51
CA ALA A 63 -2.30 -1.52 2.72
C ALA A 63 -1.49 -1.21 1.45
N VAL A 64 -0.24 -0.82 1.65
CA VAL A 64 0.76 -0.66 0.59
C VAL A 64 1.84 -1.69 0.85
N LEU A 65 2.07 -2.58 -0.12
CA LEU A 65 3.26 -3.43 -0.18
C LEU A 65 4.28 -2.74 -1.08
N GLY A 66 5.48 -2.48 -0.55
CA GLY A 66 6.58 -1.86 -1.29
C GLY A 66 7.85 -2.71 -1.21
N ALA A 67 8.56 -2.84 -2.33
CA ALA A 67 9.91 -3.39 -2.38
C ALA A 67 10.88 -2.29 -2.83
N TRP A 68 11.92 -2.07 -2.04
CA TRP A 68 12.83 -0.93 -2.12
C TRP A 68 14.23 -1.39 -2.46
N ARG A 69 15.00 -0.51 -3.10
CA ARG A 69 16.43 -0.73 -3.35
C ARG A 69 17.21 -0.95 -2.06
N GLY A 70 16.84 -0.25 -1.00
CA GLY A 70 17.44 -0.36 0.32
C GLY A 70 16.49 0.05 1.44
N GLU A 71 16.99 -0.07 2.67
CA GLU A 71 16.24 0.28 3.88
C GLU A 71 15.99 1.79 3.98
N GLN A 72 16.92 2.62 3.50
CA GLN A 72 16.83 4.07 3.59
C GLN A 72 15.64 4.61 2.81
N GLU A 73 15.48 4.23 1.54
CA GLU A 73 14.39 4.69 0.69
C GLU A 73 13.03 4.22 1.22
N GLY A 74 12.98 3.00 1.77
CA GLY A 74 11.77 2.49 2.41
C GLY A 74 11.39 3.23 3.69
N LYS A 75 12.36 3.75 4.44
CA LYS A 75 12.11 4.56 5.64
C LYS A 75 11.73 6.01 5.32
N GLU A 76 12.31 6.60 4.29
CA GLU A 76 11.98 7.97 3.86
C GLU A 76 10.56 8.10 3.30
N PHE A 77 10.02 7.01 2.74
CA PHE A 77 8.66 6.97 2.21
C PHE A 77 7.55 6.93 3.28
N LEU A 78 7.84 6.40 4.48
CA LEU A 78 6.86 6.14 5.55
C LEU A 78 6.73 7.30 6.53
#